data_AF-A0A8I0KU35-F1
#
_entry.id   AF-A0A8I0KU35-F1
#
_cell.length_a   1.000
_cell.length_b   1.000
_cell.length_c   1.000
_cell.angle_alpha   90.00
_cell.angle_beta   90.00
_cell.angle_gamma   90.00
#
_symmetry.space_group_name_H-M   'P 1'
#
loop_
_entity.id
_entity.type
_entity.pdbx_description
1 polymer ?
#
loop_
_entity_poly.entity_id
_entity_poly.type
_entity_poly.pdbx_seq_one_letter_code
_entity_poly.pdbx_strand_id
1 'polypeptide(L)' 'MSDILIAQARELNMIFTAMTGQTKKNLANWPGIARSYAHLAIRAQANCRASLEAVARVERAARTGRDDDAD' A
#
# COMPACT_ATOMS: atom_id res chain seq x y z
N MET A 1 13.15 4.57 9.68
CA MET A 1 11.90 3.78 9.84
C MET A 1 10.83 4.23 8.83
N SER A 2 10.63 5.54 8.64
CA SER A 2 9.74 6.08 7.58
C SER A 2 10.12 5.59 6.17
N ASP A 3 11.41 5.59 5.81
CA ASP A 3 11.86 5.17 4.46
C ASP A 3 11.54 3.72 4.10
N ILE A 4 11.62 2.81 5.08
CA ILE A 4 11.29 1.38 4.89
C ILE A 4 9.80 1.23 4.60
N LEU A 5 8.95 1.96 5.33
CA LEU A 5 7.49 1.93 5.12
C LEU A 5 7.10 2.57 3.78
N ILE A 6 7.78 3.64 3.36
CA ILE A 6 7.59 4.25 2.04
C ILE A 6 8.00 3.27 0.92
N ALA A 7 9.13 2.57 1.08
CA ALA A 7 9.56 1.55 0.13
C ALA A 7 8.53 0.40 0.03
N GLN A 8 8.02 -0.09 1.16
CA GLN A 8 6.97 -1.11 1.19
C GLN A 8 5.67 -0.65 0.52
N ALA A 9 5.25 0.60 0.75
CA ALA A 9 4.07 1.18 0.10
C ALA A 9 4.23 1.22 -1.44
N ARG A 10 5.42 1.60 -1.93
CA ARG A 10 5.73 1.61 -3.38
C ARG A 10 5.70 0.20 -3.97
N GLU A 11 6.29 -0.77 -3.29
CA GLU A 11 6.32 -2.16 -3.73
C GLU A 11 4.91 -2.77 -3.83
N LEU A 12 4.08 -2.55 -2.81
CA LEU A 12 2.68 -2.98 -2.82
C LEU A 12 1.87 -2.32 -3.94
N ASN A 13 2.16 -1.06 -4.29
CA ASN A 13 1.52 -0.38 -5.41
C ASN A 13 1.93 -0.97 -6.78
N MET A 14 3.19 -1.39 -6.93
CA MET A 14 3.64 -2.09 -8.13
C MET A 14 2.96 -3.45 -8.27
N ILE A 15 2.85 -4.22 -7.17
CA ILE A 15 2.12 -5.50 -7.14
C ILE A 15 0.65 -5.29 -7.52
N PHE A 16 -0.02 -4.29 -6.94
CA PHE A 16 -1.40 -3.93 -7.29
C PHE A 16 -1.55 -3.71 -8.80
N THR A 17 -0.71 -2.86 -9.38
CA THR A 17 -0.75 -2.51 -10.80
C THR A 17 -0.57 -3.73 -11.70
N ALA A 18 0.39 -4.60 -11.37
CA ALA A 18 0.63 -5.84 -12.10
C ALA A 18 -0.58 -6.79 -12.05
N MET A 19 -1.16 -6.98 -10.87
CA MET A 19 -2.32 -7.86 -10.68
C MET A 19 -3.56 -7.33 -11.39
N THR A 20 -3.83 -6.02 -11.37
CA THR A 20 -4.92 -5.41 -12.15
C THR A 20 -4.75 -5.65 -13.64
N GLY A 21 -3.52 -5.56 -14.15
CA GLY A 21 -3.20 -5.90 -15.54
C GLY A 21 -3.52 -7.35 -15.90
N GLN A 22 -3.17 -8.29 -15.02
CA GLN A 22 -3.47 -9.72 -15.20
C GLN A 22 -4.97 -10.02 -15.10
N THR A 23 -5.70 -9.38 -14.19
CA THR A 23 -7.16 -9.48 -14.11
C THR A 23 -7.82 -9.08 -15.43
N LYS A 24 -7.42 -7.94 -16.02
CA LYS A 24 -7.98 -7.47 -17.30
C LYS A 24 -7.75 -8.47 -18.44
N LYS A 25 -6.54 -9.05 -18.53
CA LYS A 25 -6.20 -10.05 -19.56
C LYS A 25 -6.99 -11.35 -19.43
N ASN A 26 -7.23 -11.77 -18.19
CA ASN A 26 -7.87 -13.06 -17.89
C ASN A 26 -9.39 -12.98 -17.80
N LEU A 27 -10.01 -11.80 -17.74
CA LEU A 27 -11.45 -11.66 -17.45
C LEU A 27 -12.36 -12.37 -18.44
N ALA A 28 -12.03 -12.30 -19.74
CA ALA A 28 -12.86 -12.87 -20.80
C ALA A 28 -12.78 -14.41 -20.87
N ASN A 29 -11.59 -14.96 -20.65
CA ASN A 29 -11.32 -16.38 -20.88
C ASN A 29 -11.28 -17.20 -19.57
N TRP A 30 -10.96 -16.54 -18.45
CA TRP A 30 -10.66 -17.16 -17.16
C TRP A 30 -11.17 -16.29 -15.98
N PRO A 31 -12.50 -16.08 -15.86
CA PRO A 31 -13.08 -15.15 -14.88
C PRO A 31 -12.75 -15.51 -13.43
N GLY A 32 -12.59 -16.80 -13.11
CA GLY A 32 -12.15 -17.25 -11.78
C GLY A 32 -10.74 -16.79 -11.42
N ILE A 33 -9.79 -16.92 -12.36
CA ILE A 33 -8.42 -16.44 -12.20
C ILE A 33 -8.39 -14.91 -12.09
N ALA A 34 -9.19 -14.22 -12.92
CA ALA A 34 -9.31 -12.77 -12.88
C ALA A 34 -9.81 -12.26 -11.51
N ARG A 35 -10.78 -12.95 -10.90
CA ARG A 35 -11.29 -12.65 -9.55
C ARG A 35 -10.21 -12.81 -8.48
N SER A 36 -9.41 -13.88 -8.53
CA SER A 36 -8.31 -14.11 -7.57
C SER A 36 -7.27 -12.99 -7.64
N TYR A 37 -6.88 -12.57 -8.85
CA TYR A 37 -5.96 -11.45 -9.01
C TYR A 37 -6.55 -10.11 -8.55
N ALA A 38 -7.85 -9.88 -8.76
CA ALA A 38 -8.52 -8.67 -8.29
C ALA A 38 -8.52 -8.59 -6.76
N HIS A 39 -8.82 -9.69 -6.06
CA HIS A 39 -8.74 -9.74 -4.60
C HIS A 39 -7.31 -9.49 -4.09
N LEU A 40 -6.30 -10.08 -4.72
CA LEU A 40 -4.92 -9.86 -4.33
C LEU A 40 -4.50 -8.40 -4.53
N ALA A 41 -4.91 -7.79 -5.63
CA ALA A 41 -4.68 -6.38 -5.90
C ALA A 41 -5.31 -5.51 -4.79
N ILE A 42 -6.59 -5.69 -4.49
CA ILE A 42 -7.29 -4.93 -3.45
C ILE A 42 -6.57 -5.06 -2.09
N ARG A 43 -6.10 -6.25 -1.74
CA ARG A 43 -5.35 -6.47 -0.50
C ARG A 43 -4.02 -5.73 -0.49
N ALA A 44 -3.27 -5.74 -1.60
CA ALA A 44 -2.02 -4.99 -1.71
C ALA A 44 -2.25 -3.47 -1.55
N GLN A 45 -3.31 -2.93 -2.17
CA GLN A 45 -3.68 -1.52 -2.02
C GLN A 45 -4.06 -1.16 -0.57
N ALA A 46 -4.83 -2.02 0.10
CA ALA A 46 -5.19 -1.82 1.50
C ALA A 46 -3.95 -1.77 2.41
N ASN A 47 -2.98 -2.65 2.19
CA ASN A 47 -1.71 -2.67 2.92
C ASN A 47 -0.86 -1.42 2.64
N CYS A 48 -0.83 -0.94 1.40
CA CYS A 48 -0.14 0.30 1.03
C CYS A 48 -0.69 1.49 1.81
N ARG A 49 -2.02 1.65 1.85
CA ARG A 49 -2.69 2.71 2.62
C ARG A 49 -2.37 2.62 4.11
N ALA A 50 -2.44 1.42 4.71
CA ALA A 50 -2.12 1.23 6.11
C ALA A 50 -0.67 1.62 6.44
N SER A 51 0.26 1.33 5.53
CA SER A 51 1.68 1.69 5.67
C SER A 51 1.88 3.20 5.61
N LEU A 52 1.23 3.88 4.66
CA LEU A 52 1.27 5.35 4.53
C LEU A 52 0.65 6.04 5.75
N GLU A 53 -0.45 5.51 6.27
CA GLU A 53 -1.07 6.02 7.50
C GLU A 53 -0.15 5.84 8.72
N ALA A 54 0.59 4.73 8.80
CA ALA A 54 1.57 4.50 9.85
C ALA A 54 2.72 5.53 9.78
N VAL A 55 3.23 5.80 8.57
CA VAL A 55 4.23 6.86 8.34
C VAL A 55 3.70 8.21 8.81
N ALA A 56 2.49 8.59 8.39
CA ALA A 56 1.89 9.86 8.77
C ALA A 56 1.72 10.00 10.29
N ARG A 57 1.39 8.92 11.00
CA ARG A 57 1.31 8.91 12.48
C ARG A 57 2.68 9.13 13.11
N VAL A 58 3.72 8.43 12.64
CA VAL A 58 5.09 8.57 13.15
C VAL A 58 5.61 9.99 12.91
N GLU A 59 5.39 10.55 11.73
CA GLU A 59 5.81 11.92 11.41
C GLU A 59 5.10 12.98 12.26
N ARG A 60 3.81 12.79 12.57
CA ARG A 60 3.08 13.69 13.47
C ARG A 60 3.64 13.60 14.89
N ALA A 61 3.81 12.40 15.43
CA ALA A 61 4.36 12.19 16.77
C ALA A 61 5.77 12.80 16.91
N ALA A 62 6.63 12.64 15.89
CA ALA A 62 7.96 13.21 15.89
C ALA A 62 7.98 14.75 15.84
N ARG A 63 6.96 15.39 15.26
CA ARG A 63 6.81 16.85 15.30
C ARG A 63 6.33 17.32 16.67
N THR A 64 5.29 16.69 17.22
CA THR A 64 4.76 17.05 18.54
C THR A 64 5.81 16.90 19.64
N GLY A 65 6.59 15.81 19.65
CA GLY A 65 7.67 15.65 20.65
C GLY A 65 8.81 16.67 20.53
N ARG A 66 9.05 17.25 19.34
CA ARG A 66 10.02 18.33 19.18
C ARG A 66 9.52 19.68 19.70
N ASP A 67 8.21 19.90 19.65
CA ASP A 67 7.60 21.11 20.20
C ASP A 67 7.59 21.05 21.74
N ASP A 68 7.39 19.86 22.32
CA ASP A 68 7.46 19.64 23.79
C ASP A 68 8.88 19.77 24.37
N ASP A 69 9.94 19.49 23.60
CA ASP A 69 11.35 19.63 24.03
C ASP A 69 11.89 21.08 23.90
N ALA A 70 11.11 22.00 23.31
CA ALA A 70 11.52 23.37 23.01
C ALA A 70 10.99 24.42 24.01
N ASP A 71 10.19 24.01 25.00
CA ASP A 71 9.64 24.80 26.12
C ASP A 71 10.34 24.46 27.46
#